data_AF-A0A959MJ73-F1
#
_entry.id   AF-A0A959MJ73-F1
#
_cell.length_a   1.000
_cell.length_b   1.000
_cell.length_c   1.000
_cell.angle_alpha   90.00
_cell.angle_beta   90.00
_cell.angle_gamma   90.00
#
_symmetry.space_group_name_H-M   'P 1'
#
loop_
_entity.id
_entity.type
_entity.pdbx_description
1 polymer ?
#
loop_
_entity_poly.entity_id
_entity_poly.type
_entity_poly.pdbx_seq_one_letter_code
_entity_poly.pdbx_strand_id
1 'polypeptide(L)'
;MMHTRQPIFKLLIFSLIFSWGIFNVQAQEPVPSAQQILDEAYAVAKKENKKVFIIFHASWCGWCHRMDTSMNDPSCKKFFDDNFVVRHLTVDEAKDKMYLENPGANAFRTKYHGDNQGIPFWLIFDQDGKLLADSKIRKPGEGPAEGSNAGCPASEEEVNFFVNILSRTTPLQKSDLAIIAKRFRKNEH
;
A
#
# COMPACT_ATOMS: atom_id res chain seq x y z
N MET A 1 -77.85 -46.32 -21.34
CA MET A 1 -77.07 -47.24 -22.20
C MET A 1 -76.81 -46.53 -23.51
N MET A 2 -75.61 -45.99 -23.72
CA MET A 2 -75.05 -45.67 -25.04
C MET A 2 -73.57 -45.29 -24.82
N HIS A 3 -72.71 -46.22 -25.22
CA HIS A 3 -71.27 -46.02 -25.36
C HIS A 3 -70.98 -45.37 -26.71
N THR A 4 -70.07 -44.41 -26.74
CA THR A 4 -69.27 -44.10 -27.93
C THR A 4 -67.80 -43.99 -27.53
N ARG A 5 -66.96 -44.63 -28.36
CA ARG A 5 -65.55 -44.94 -28.15
C ARG A 5 -64.64 -43.82 -28.67
N GLN A 6 -63.58 -43.51 -27.90
CA GLN A 6 -62.15 -43.26 -28.25
C GLN A 6 -61.80 -42.19 -29.34
N PRO A 7 -60.60 -41.53 -29.34
CA PRO A 7 -59.31 -42.14 -28.99
C PRO A 7 -58.27 -41.27 -28.25
N ILE A 8 -57.25 -42.02 -27.84
CA ILE A 8 -55.98 -41.68 -27.25
C ILE A 8 -55.20 -40.72 -28.18
N PHE A 9 -54.93 -39.50 -27.72
CA PHE A 9 -53.88 -38.65 -28.30
C PHE A 9 -52.70 -38.63 -27.33
N LYS A 10 -51.62 -39.30 -27.71
CA LYS A 10 -50.31 -39.17 -27.09
C LYS A 10 -49.87 -37.72 -27.26
N LEU A 11 -49.70 -36.99 -26.17
CA LEU A 11 -48.94 -35.74 -26.19
C LEU A 11 -47.82 -35.84 -25.16
N LEU A 12 -46.66 -36.26 -25.65
CA LEU A 12 -45.37 -36.05 -25.00
C LEU A 12 -45.14 -34.54 -24.92
N ILE A 13 -45.22 -33.95 -23.73
CA ILE A 13 -44.69 -32.62 -23.46
C ILE A 13 -43.59 -32.78 -22.40
N PHE A 14 -42.37 -32.86 -22.92
CA PHE A 14 -41.14 -32.50 -22.23
C PHE A 14 -41.30 -31.05 -21.72
N SER A 15 -41.49 -30.84 -20.41
CA SER A 15 -41.47 -29.49 -19.83
C SER A 15 -40.28 -29.34 -18.89
N LEU A 16 -39.17 -28.93 -19.52
CA LEU A 16 -38.09 -28.07 -19.00
C LEU A 16 -38.08 -27.82 -17.49
N ILE A 17 -37.21 -28.55 -16.79
CA ILE A 17 -36.64 -28.11 -15.51
C ILE A 17 -35.69 -26.95 -15.86
N PHE A 18 -36.20 -25.72 -15.87
CA PHE A 18 -35.38 -24.53 -15.97
C PHE A 18 -34.71 -24.32 -14.61
N SER A 19 -33.61 -25.05 -14.38
CA SER A 19 -32.73 -24.81 -13.24
C SER A 19 -32.15 -23.41 -13.39
N TRP A 20 -32.76 -22.44 -12.71
CA TRP A 20 -32.15 -21.13 -12.48
C TRP A 20 -30.86 -21.33 -11.68
N GLY A 21 -29.77 -21.54 -12.40
CA GLY A 21 -28.43 -21.38 -11.86
C GLY A 21 -28.27 -19.93 -11.46
N ILE A 22 -28.17 -19.67 -10.15
CA ILE A 22 -27.73 -18.39 -9.63
C ILE A 22 -26.27 -18.24 -10.04
N PHE A 23 -26.03 -17.59 -11.16
CA PHE A 23 -24.70 -17.08 -11.51
C PHE A 23 -24.38 -15.96 -10.51
N ASN A 24 -23.66 -16.30 -9.45
CA ASN A 24 -23.02 -15.30 -8.62
C ASN A 24 -21.90 -14.67 -9.45
N VAL A 25 -22.23 -13.59 -10.16
CA VAL A 25 -21.22 -12.68 -10.71
C VAL A 25 -20.55 -12.03 -9.51
N GLN A 26 -19.39 -12.57 -9.11
CA GLN A 26 -18.56 -11.96 -8.10
C GLN A 26 -17.93 -10.72 -8.72
N ALA A 27 -18.58 -9.56 -8.55
CA ALA A 27 -17.97 -8.28 -8.87
C ALA A 27 -16.70 -8.13 -8.04
N GLN A 28 -15.58 -7.81 -8.69
CA GLN A 28 -14.33 -7.55 -7.98
C GLN A 28 -14.51 -6.26 -7.18
N GLU A 29 -14.29 -6.32 -5.87
CA GLU A 29 -14.33 -5.13 -5.01
C GLU A 29 -13.38 -4.07 -5.58
N PRO A 30 -13.84 -2.81 -5.73
CA PRO A 30 -13.00 -1.76 -6.28
C PRO A 30 -11.79 -1.52 -5.38
N VAL A 31 -10.65 -1.20 -5.98
CA VAL A 31 -9.46 -0.81 -5.22
C VAL A 31 -9.79 0.36 -4.29
N PRO A 32 -9.38 0.33 -3.01
CA PRO A 32 -9.67 1.41 -2.08
C PRO A 32 -9.00 2.71 -2.55
N SER A 33 -9.66 3.84 -2.34
CA SER A 33 -9.08 5.15 -2.56
C SER A 33 -7.96 5.45 -1.56
N ALA A 34 -7.08 6.39 -1.91
CA ALA A 34 -6.04 6.86 -1.00
C ALA A 34 -6.64 7.40 0.32
N GLN A 35 -7.78 8.09 0.25
CA GLN A 35 -8.46 8.60 1.45
C GLN A 35 -8.91 7.46 2.37
N GLN A 36 -9.51 6.40 1.83
CA GLN A 36 -9.92 5.24 2.63
C GLN A 36 -8.74 4.55 3.31
N ILE A 37 -7.60 4.41 2.61
CA ILE A 37 -6.38 3.83 3.18
C ILE A 37 -5.83 4.73 4.30
N LEU A 38 -5.81 6.05 4.09
CA LEU A 38 -5.31 7.00 5.08
C LEU A 38 -6.20 7.05 6.33
N ASP A 39 -7.52 7.11 6.16
CA ASP A 39 -8.48 7.12 7.27
C ASP A 39 -8.35 5.86 8.13
N GLU A 40 -8.23 4.69 7.48
CA GLU A 40 -7.97 3.43 8.17
C GLU A 40 -6.63 3.45 8.91
N ALA A 41 -5.57 3.90 8.25
CA ALA A 41 -4.24 3.95 8.84
C ALA A 41 -4.19 4.86 10.07
N TYR A 42 -4.81 6.05 10.00
CA TYR A 42 -4.89 6.99 11.12
C TYR A 42 -5.74 6.44 12.27
N ALA A 43 -6.85 5.76 11.96
CA ALA A 43 -7.69 5.13 12.98
C ALA A 43 -6.92 4.03 13.75
N VAL A 44 -6.20 3.16 13.03
CA VAL A 44 -5.35 2.13 13.66
C VAL A 44 -4.21 2.77 14.43
N ALA A 45 -3.53 3.75 13.85
CA ALA A 45 -2.41 4.44 14.50
C ALA A 45 -2.83 5.11 15.81
N LYS A 46 -4.02 5.72 15.85
CA LYS A 46 -4.58 6.31 17.07
C LYS A 46 -4.91 5.28 18.14
N LYS A 47 -5.44 4.12 17.73
CA LYS A 47 -5.77 3.02 18.65
C LYS A 47 -4.50 2.38 19.23
N GLU A 48 -3.47 2.23 18.42
CA GLU A 48 -2.24 1.53 18.78
C GLU A 48 -1.10 2.46 19.23
N ASN A 49 -1.35 3.78 19.25
CA ASN A 49 -0.36 4.83 19.54
C ASN A 49 0.89 4.73 18.64
N LYS A 50 0.67 4.52 17.34
CA LYS A 50 1.70 4.39 16.31
C LYS A 50 1.77 5.62 15.41
N LYS A 51 2.82 5.71 14.60
CA LYS A 51 2.89 6.63 13.45
C LYS A 51 2.32 5.94 12.21
N VAL A 52 2.02 6.72 11.17
CA VAL A 52 1.59 6.16 9.87
C VAL A 52 2.74 6.33 8.88
N PHE A 53 3.13 5.24 8.23
CA PHE A 53 4.18 5.22 7.21
C PHE A 53 3.53 4.88 5.87
N ILE A 54 3.40 5.87 4.98
CA ILE A 54 2.80 5.70 3.66
C ILE A 54 3.91 5.53 2.61
N ILE A 55 3.86 4.44 1.85
CA ILE A 55 4.80 4.12 0.78
C ILE A 55 4.07 4.18 -0.57
N PHE A 56 4.49 5.07 -1.45
CA PHE A 56 4.04 5.07 -2.84
C PHE A 56 4.84 4.04 -3.62
N HIS A 57 4.15 3.13 -4.30
CA HIS A 57 4.78 1.99 -4.98
C HIS A 57 4.02 1.60 -6.25
N ALA A 58 4.63 0.69 -7.01
CA ALA A 58 4.02 0.04 -8.16
C ALA A 58 4.41 -1.44 -8.19
N SER A 59 3.65 -2.28 -8.89
CA SER A 59 3.88 -3.72 -9.00
C SER A 59 5.25 -4.06 -9.60
N TRP A 60 5.73 -3.24 -10.54
CA TRP A 60 7.03 -3.39 -11.21
C TRP A 60 8.21 -2.83 -10.40
N CYS A 61 7.97 -2.12 -9.30
CA CYS A 61 9.01 -1.39 -8.57
C CYS A 61 9.87 -2.32 -7.71
N GLY A 62 11.02 -2.75 -8.25
CA GLY A 62 11.98 -3.60 -7.54
C GLY A 62 12.51 -3.00 -6.23
N TRP A 63 12.74 -1.69 -6.18
CA TRP A 63 13.20 -1.01 -4.96
C TRP A 63 12.11 -0.93 -3.88
N CYS A 64 10.83 -0.86 -4.26
CA CYS A 64 9.71 -0.90 -3.33
C CYS A 64 9.66 -2.26 -2.63
N HIS A 65 9.77 -3.35 -3.41
CA HIS A 65 9.85 -4.71 -2.87
C HIS A 65 11.07 -4.89 -1.94
N ARG A 66 12.20 -4.26 -2.28
CA ARG A 66 13.43 -4.29 -1.47
C ARG A 66 13.27 -3.54 -0.14
N MET A 67 12.53 -2.43 -0.15
CA MET A 67 12.16 -1.69 1.07
C MET A 67 11.30 -2.56 1.98
N ASP A 68 10.24 -3.16 1.44
CA ASP A 68 9.35 -4.04 2.21
C ASP A 68 10.11 -5.25 2.78
N THR A 69 10.99 -5.86 1.98
CA THR A 69 11.85 -6.97 2.43
C THR A 69 12.79 -6.54 3.57
N SER A 70 13.28 -5.31 3.53
CA SER A 70 14.17 -4.77 4.57
C SER A 70 13.43 -4.43 5.85
N MET A 71 12.25 -3.81 5.74
CA MET A 71 11.38 -3.51 6.88
C MET A 71 10.85 -4.77 7.56
N ASN A 72 10.63 -5.85 6.79
CA ASN A 72 10.16 -7.14 7.32
C ASN A 72 11.29 -8.11 7.69
N ASP A 73 12.55 -7.69 7.63
CA ASP A 73 13.66 -8.53 8.05
C ASP A 73 13.56 -8.85 9.55
N PRO A 74 13.75 -10.13 9.98
CA PRO A 74 13.63 -10.50 11.38
C PRO A 74 14.49 -9.67 12.35
N SER A 75 15.61 -9.10 11.88
CA SER A 75 16.48 -8.26 12.70
C SER A 75 15.84 -6.93 13.12
N CYS A 76 14.91 -6.38 12.33
CA CYS A 76 14.31 -5.07 12.60
C CYS A 76 12.79 -5.01 12.46
N LYS A 77 12.12 -6.07 12.01
CA LYS A 77 10.67 -6.12 11.80
C LYS A 77 9.88 -5.65 13.02
N LYS A 78 10.27 -6.11 14.21
CA LYS A 78 9.60 -5.74 15.45
C LYS A 78 9.57 -4.21 15.66
N PHE A 79 10.65 -3.52 15.31
CA PHE A 79 10.67 -2.06 15.40
C PHE A 79 9.61 -1.43 14.48
N PHE A 80 9.52 -1.86 13.22
CA PHE A 80 8.53 -1.32 12.30
C PHE A 80 7.10 -1.65 12.73
N ASP A 81 6.84 -2.89 13.14
CA ASP A 81 5.55 -3.35 13.62
C ASP A 81 5.09 -2.58 14.87
N ASP A 82 5.99 -2.32 15.82
CA ASP A 82 5.67 -1.66 17.07
C ASP A 82 5.42 -0.15 16.90
N ASN A 83 6.06 0.49 15.92
CA ASN A 83 6.08 1.94 15.81
C ASN A 83 5.24 2.51 14.66
N PHE A 84 4.95 1.71 13.64
CA PHE A 84 4.29 2.18 12.43
C PHE A 84 3.09 1.33 12.01
N VAL A 85 2.05 2.01 11.57
CA VAL A 85 1.07 1.46 10.64
C VAL A 85 1.59 1.73 9.24
N VAL A 86 2.19 0.71 8.62
CA VAL A 86 2.70 0.80 7.25
C VAL A 86 1.55 0.55 6.27
N ARG A 87 1.36 1.45 5.32
CA ARG A 87 0.41 1.29 4.21
C ARG A 87 1.04 1.73 2.91
N HIS A 88 0.51 1.17 1.83
CA HIS A 88 0.98 1.42 0.49
C HIS A 88 -0.10 2.13 -0.33
N LEU A 89 0.33 3.04 -1.20
CA LEU A 89 -0.49 3.67 -2.22
C LEU A 89 0.08 3.32 -3.59
N THR A 90 -0.66 2.54 -4.36
CA THR A 90 -0.29 2.09 -5.70
C THR A 90 -0.44 3.25 -6.69
N VAL A 91 0.66 3.56 -7.39
CA VAL A 91 0.81 4.62 -8.39
C VAL A 91 1.70 4.12 -9.53
N ASP A 92 1.71 4.85 -10.65
CA ASP A 92 2.63 4.64 -11.78
C ASP A 92 2.59 3.21 -12.36
N GLU A 93 1.43 2.55 -12.33
CA GLU A 93 1.30 1.21 -12.89
C GLU A 93 1.45 1.23 -14.42
N ALA A 94 1.82 0.08 -14.98
CA ALA A 94 1.81 -0.09 -16.42
C ALA A 94 0.39 0.14 -16.98
N LYS A 95 0.28 0.55 -18.24
CA LYS A 95 -1.00 0.94 -18.87
C LYS A 95 -2.10 -0.12 -18.71
N ASP A 96 -1.75 -1.40 -18.82
CA ASP A 96 -2.65 -2.53 -18.65
C ASP A 96 -3.02 -2.83 -17.20
N LYS A 97 -2.38 -2.18 -16.23
CA LYS A 97 -2.55 -2.34 -14.78
C LYS A 97 -2.96 -1.06 -14.05
N MET A 98 -3.21 0.04 -14.74
CA MET A 98 -3.66 1.30 -14.12
C MET A 98 -4.93 1.15 -13.26
N TYR A 99 -5.75 0.13 -13.52
CA TYR A 99 -6.93 -0.19 -12.69
C TYR A 99 -6.57 -0.65 -11.26
N LEU A 100 -5.30 -0.96 -11.00
CA LEU A 100 -4.77 -1.29 -9.67
C LEU A 100 -4.37 -0.04 -8.87
N GLU A 101 -4.23 1.13 -9.52
CA GLU A 101 -3.85 2.35 -8.83
C GLU A 101 -4.94 2.81 -7.86
N ASN A 102 -4.54 3.28 -6.68
CA ASN A 102 -5.50 3.79 -5.71
C ASN A 102 -6.01 5.17 -6.16
N PRO A 103 -7.33 5.37 -6.33
CA PRO A 103 -7.89 6.67 -6.66
C PRO A 103 -7.41 7.76 -5.69
N GLY A 104 -6.87 8.85 -6.22
CA GLY A 104 -6.34 9.97 -5.44
C GLY A 104 -4.90 9.82 -4.94
N ALA A 105 -4.25 8.66 -5.13
CA ALA A 105 -2.87 8.45 -4.67
C ALA A 105 -1.87 9.41 -5.34
N ASN A 106 -1.96 9.59 -6.65
CA ASN A 106 -1.10 10.53 -7.38
C ASN A 106 -1.29 11.98 -6.89
N ALA A 107 -2.53 12.44 -6.70
CA ALA A 107 -2.81 13.77 -6.16
C ALA A 107 -2.26 13.94 -4.72
N PHE A 108 -2.39 12.89 -3.88
CA PHE A 108 -1.82 12.88 -2.53
C PHE A 108 -0.29 12.92 -2.56
N ARG A 109 0.36 12.22 -3.51
CA ARG A 109 1.80 12.28 -3.75
C ARG A 109 2.25 13.69 -4.15
N THR A 110 1.56 14.30 -5.10
CA THR A 110 1.84 15.68 -5.56
C THR A 110 1.70 16.70 -4.43
N LYS A 111 0.71 16.55 -3.55
CA LYS A 111 0.52 17.43 -2.37
C LYS A 111 1.78 17.54 -1.51
N TYR A 112 2.62 16.50 -1.49
CA TYR A 112 3.88 16.45 -0.73
C TYR A 112 5.14 16.51 -1.62
N HIS A 113 4.99 17.01 -2.85
CA HIS A 113 6.07 17.20 -3.81
C HIS A 113 6.82 15.90 -4.15
N GLY A 114 6.09 14.79 -4.25
CA GLY A 114 6.62 13.48 -4.62
C GLY A 114 6.40 13.10 -6.09
N ASP A 115 5.71 13.92 -6.86
CA ASP A 115 5.32 13.65 -8.25
C ASP A 115 6.49 13.64 -9.24
N ASN A 116 7.56 14.38 -8.94
CA ASN A 116 8.82 14.35 -9.70
C ASN A 116 9.87 13.43 -9.08
N GLN A 117 9.49 12.58 -8.12
CA GLN A 117 10.40 11.68 -7.41
C GLN A 117 10.18 10.24 -7.88
N GLY A 118 11.26 9.44 -7.92
CA GLY A 118 11.16 8.00 -8.14
C GLY A 118 10.44 7.30 -6.98
N ILE A 119 9.99 6.06 -7.20
CA ILE A 119 9.40 5.20 -6.16
C ILE A 119 10.40 4.13 -5.67
N PRO A 120 10.37 3.73 -4.37
CA PRO A 120 9.39 4.14 -3.37
C PRO A 120 9.60 5.58 -2.90
N PHE A 121 8.55 6.39 -2.93
CA PHE A 121 8.49 7.67 -2.23
C PHE A 121 7.72 7.43 -0.95
N TRP A 122 8.11 8.02 0.18
CA TRP A 122 7.41 7.75 1.42
C TRP A 122 7.24 8.97 2.31
N LEU A 123 6.19 8.91 3.12
CA LEU A 123 5.76 9.94 4.05
C LEU A 123 5.49 9.31 5.42
N ILE A 124 5.91 9.99 6.48
CA ILE A 124 5.60 9.61 7.85
C ILE A 124 4.69 10.68 8.45
N PHE A 125 3.57 10.26 9.00
CA PHE A 125 2.60 11.09 9.68
C PHE A 125 2.47 10.69 11.15
N ASP A 126 2.00 11.61 11.99
CA ASP A 126 1.41 11.22 13.26
C ASP A 126 -0.01 10.64 13.08
N GLN A 127 -0.60 10.21 14.20
CA GLN A 127 -1.92 9.59 14.25
C GLN A 127 -3.08 10.55 13.90
N ASP A 128 -2.83 11.86 13.86
CA ASP A 128 -3.81 12.89 13.52
C ASP A 128 -3.60 13.43 12.09
N GLY A 129 -2.73 12.79 11.31
CA GLY A 129 -2.49 13.11 9.90
C GLY A 129 -1.53 14.28 9.67
N LYS A 130 -0.81 14.74 10.69
CA LYS A 130 0.24 15.76 10.52
C LYS A 130 1.51 15.12 9.99
N LEU A 131 2.07 15.68 8.92
CA LEU A 131 3.33 15.21 8.35
C LEU A 131 4.48 15.44 9.33
N LEU A 132 5.27 14.39 9.59
CA LEU A 132 6.47 14.41 10.43
C LEU A 132 7.76 14.33 9.59
N ALA A 133 7.72 13.59 8.49
CA ALA A 133 8.88 13.40 7.61
C ALA A 133 8.46 12.96 6.22
N ASP A 134 9.36 13.17 5.27
CA ASP A 134 9.31 12.56 3.94
C ASP A 134 10.68 11.98 3.58
N SER A 135 10.72 11.33 2.44
CA SER A 135 11.91 10.64 1.95
C SER A 135 12.95 11.54 1.29
N LYS A 136 12.78 12.87 1.30
CA LYS A 136 13.67 13.79 0.58
C LYS A 136 14.84 14.25 1.45
N ILE A 137 16.06 13.90 1.02
CA ILE A 137 17.31 14.43 1.57
C ILE A 137 17.48 15.84 1.03
N ARG A 138 17.55 16.81 1.95
CA ARG A 138 17.63 18.23 1.64
C ARG A 138 18.92 18.84 2.17
N LYS A 139 19.45 19.82 1.44
CA LYS A 139 20.54 20.68 1.89
C LYS A 139 20.02 21.76 2.86
N PRO A 140 20.87 22.33 3.72
CA PRO A 140 20.49 23.46 4.55
C PRO A 140 19.91 24.61 3.73
N GLY A 141 18.72 25.08 4.10
CA GLY A 141 18.00 26.17 3.42
C GLY A 141 17.05 25.74 2.30
N GLU A 142 17.05 24.46 1.91
CA GLU A 142 16.12 23.94 0.91
C GLU A 142 14.69 23.81 1.45
N GLY A 143 13.71 24.12 0.59
CA GLY A 143 12.29 24.06 0.92
C GLY A 143 11.68 22.66 0.80
N PRO A 144 10.38 22.50 1.16
CA PRO A 144 9.69 21.21 1.12
C PRO A 144 9.61 20.55 -0.26
N ALA A 145 9.66 21.32 -1.35
CA ALA A 145 9.64 20.81 -2.71
C ALA A 145 10.99 20.26 -3.19
N GLU A 146 12.08 20.70 -2.55
CA GLU A 146 13.44 20.37 -2.95
C GLU A 146 13.95 19.07 -2.30
N GLY A 147 15.13 18.66 -2.74
CA GLY A 147 15.83 17.49 -2.26
C GLY A 147 15.66 16.26 -3.14
N SER A 148 16.47 15.25 -2.86
CA SER A 148 16.48 13.98 -3.60
C SER A 148 15.79 12.90 -2.78
N ASN A 149 14.92 12.12 -3.40
CA ASN A 149 14.31 10.97 -2.75
C ASN A 149 15.34 9.89 -2.39
N ALA A 150 15.45 9.55 -1.11
CA ALA A 150 16.27 8.46 -0.58
C ALA A 150 15.71 7.06 -0.94
N GLY A 151 14.48 6.99 -1.45
CA GLY A 151 13.92 5.76 -1.96
C GLY A 151 13.82 4.66 -0.91
N CYS A 152 14.20 3.46 -1.33
CA CYS A 152 14.63 2.38 -0.43
C CYS A 152 16.10 2.65 -0.07
N PRO A 153 16.41 3.10 1.16
CA PRO A 153 17.78 3.49 1.50
C PRO A 153 18.76 2.36 1.26
N ALA A 154 19.81 2.66 0.51
CA ALA A 154 20.88 1.75 0.20
C ALA A 154 22.21 2.35 0.59
N SER A 155 22.57 3.54 0.09
CA SER A 155 23.86 4.21 0.34
C SER A 155 24.06 4.60 1.81
N GLU A 156 25.29 4.88 2.23
CA GLU A 156 25.56 5.31 3.62
C GLU A 156 24.80 6.59 3.97
N GLU A 157 24.76 7.55 3.05
CA GLU A 157 24.03 8.81 3.22
C GLU A 157 22.52 8.57 3.36
N GLU A 158 21.93 7.77 2.46
CA GLU A 158 20.50 7.46 2.49
C GLU A 158 20.11 6.72 3.77
N VAL A 159 20.93 5.75 4.19
CA VAL A 159 20.67 4.99 5.41
C VAL A 159 20.78 5.88 6.63
N ASN A 160 21.82 6.70 6.73
CA ASN A 160 21.99 7.65 7.84
C ASN A 160 20.86 8.67 7.91
N PHE A 161 20.41 9.18 6.75
CA PHE A 161 19.22 10.00 6.65
C PHE A 161 18.01 9.24 7.20
N PHE A 162 17.75 8.03 6.71
CA PHE A 162 16.58 7.25 7.11
C PHE A 162 16.57 6.92 8.61
N VAL A 163 17.68 6.45 9.18
CA VAL A 163 17.72 6.17 10.63
C VAL A 163 17.58 7.43 11.50
N ASN A 164 18.02 8.61 11.02
CA ASN A 164 17.74 9.89 11.68
C ASN A 164 16.24 10.24 11.63
N ILE A 165 15.57 9.99 10.50
CA ILE A 165 14.12 10.15 10.40
C ILE A 165 13.39 9.22 11.38
N LEU A 166 13.83 7.96 11.48
CA LEU A 166 13.24 7.01 12.44
C LEU A 166 13.48 7.47 13.89
N SER A 167 14.69 7.90 14.25
CA SER A 167 15.01 8.34 15.62
C SER A 167 14.24 9.58 16.07
N ARG A 168 13.95 10.52 15.15
CA ARG A 168 13.19 11.73 15.49
C ARG A 168 11.68 11.53 15.51
N THR A 169 11.18 10.46 14.88
CA THR A 169 9.73 10.18 14.78
C THR A 169 9.27 9.07 15.73
N THR A 170 10.19 8.33 16.34
CA THR A 170 9.90 7.19 17.22
C THR A 170 10.84 7.17 18.44
N PRO A 171 10.43 6.56 19.57
CA PRO A 171 11.35 6.29 20.68
C PRO A 171 12.33 5.18 20.28
N LEU A 172 13.55 5.55 19.89
CA LEU A 172 14.53 4.58 19.36
C LEU A 172 15.84 4.57 20.15
N GLN A 173 16.36 3.37 20.44
CA GLN A 173 17.65 3.19 21.11
C GLN A 173 18.80 3.11 20.09
N LYS A 174 20.03 3.42 20.54
CA LYS A 174 21.23 3.34 19.69
C LYS A 174 21.48 1.95 19.10
N SER A 175 21.14 0.88 19.84
CA SER A 175 21.25 -0.50 19.36
C SER A 175 20.34 -0.78 18.17
N ASP A 176 19.10 -0.31 18.21
CA ASP A 176 18.12 -0.53 17.16
C ASP A 176 18.49 0.23 15.89
N LEU A 177 18.98 1.47 16.04
CA LEU A 177 19.52 2.28 14.95
C LEU A 177 20.64 1.54 14.21
N ALA A 178 21.57 0.95 14.94
CA ALA A 178 22.69 0.20 14.34
C ALA A 178 22.21 -1.06 13.59
N ILE A 179 21.20 -1.77 14.13
CA ILE A 179 20.62 -2.96 13.50
C ILE A 179 19.91 -2.57 12.19
N ILE A 180 19.05 -1.55 12.23
CA ILE A 180 18.33 -1.06 11.06
C ILE A 180 19.31 -0.56 10.01
N ALA A 181 20.29 0.26 10.39
CA ALA A 181 21.31 0.76 9.47
C ALA A 181 22.06 -0.39 8.79
N LYS A 182 22.53 -1.36 9.58
CA LYS A 182 23.20 -2.55 9.05
C LYS A 182 22.32 -3.34 8.09
N ARG A 183 21.02 -3.46 8.37
CA ARG A 183 20.11 -4.19 7.48
C ARG A 183 19.89 -3.46 6.16
N PHE A 184 19.67 -2.14 6.18
CA PHE A 184 19.39 -1.36 4.98
C PHE A 184 20.63 -1.17 4.09
N ARG A 185 21.85 -1.12 4.67
CA ARG A 185 23.10 -1.11 3.87
C ARG A 185 23.27 -2.36 2.98
N LYS A 186 22.57 -3.47 3.28
CA LYS A 186 22.55 -4.65 2.41
C LYS A 186 21.79 -4.43 1.08
N ASN A 187 21.08 -3.31 0.92
CA ASN A 187 20.35 -3.02 -0.32
C ASN A 187 21.24 -2.51 -1.45
N GLU A 188 22.48 -2.09 -1.14
CA GLU A 188 23.47 -1.60 -2.10
C GLU A 188 24.14 -2.73 -2.93
N HIS A 189 23.95 -3.99 -2.53
CA HIS A 189 24.58 -5.17 -3.11
C HIS A 189 23.53 -6.24 -3.44
#